data_AF-A0A5N4D702-F1
#
_entry.id   AF-A0A5N4D702-F1
#
_cell.length_a   1.000
_cell.length_b   1.000
_cell.length_c   1.000
_cell.angle_alpha   90.00
_cell.angle_beta   90.00
_cell.angle_gamma   90.00
#
_symmetry.space_group_name_H-M   'P 1'
#
loop_
_entity.id
_entity.type
_entity.pdbx_description
1 polymer ?
#
loop_
_entity_poly.entity_id
_entity_poly.type
_entity_poly.pdbx_seq_one_letter_code
_entity_poly.pdbx_strand_id
1 'polypeptide(L)'
;MEKPYADVGDSGGPLVCDLTDAWVLVGLASWGLDCRHPIYPSIFTNVSYFIDWMDEIQRLTPLPDAMSACPQTQFPHQSLQAAGSPGPSTGFVPSQTCSLLLFLLQAPRQALW
;
A
#
# COMPACT_ATOMS: atom_id res chain seq x y z
N MET A 1 -1.24 2.55 10.02
CA MET A 1 -0.25 1.45 10.14
C MET A 1 -0.70 0.37 9.17
N GLU A 2 -0.43 0.55 7.88
CA GLU A 2 -0.86 -0.40 6.84
C GLU A 2 0.38 -1.14 6.34
N LYS A 3 0.37 -2.46 6.56
CA LYS A 3 1.39 -3.46 6.17
C LYS A 3 2.70 -3.47 6.99
N PRO A 4 2.87 -4.45 7.89
CA PRO A 4 4.10 -4.62 8.68
C PRO A 4 5.23 -5.35 7.94
N TYR A 5 5.07 -5.65 6.64
CA TYR A 5 6.04 -6.39 5.83
C TYR A 5 6.24 -5.76 4.45
N ALA A 6 7.47 -5.82 3.94
CA ALA A 6 7.85 -5.40 2.60
C ALA A 6 7.82 -6.59 1.64
N ASP A 7 7.12 -6.43 0.51
CA ASP A 7 7.10 -7.41 -0.58
C ASP A 7 8.10 -7.02 -1.69
N VAL A 8 8.29 -7.93 -2.66
CA VAL A 8 9.20 -7.72 -3.80
C VAL A 8 8.87 -6.47 -4.64
N GLY A 9 7.60 -6.03 -4.63
CA GLY A 9 7.16 -4.82 -5.33
C GLY A 9 7.33 -3.52 -4.54
N ASP A 10 7.66 -3.60 -3.25
CA ASP A 10 7.73 -2.45 -2.36
C ASP A 10 9.14 -1.84 -2.28
N SER A 11 10.14 -2.35 -3.01
CA SER A 11 11.51 -1.86 -2.95
C SER A 11 11.59 -0.34 -3.18
N GLY A 12 12.21 0.38 -2.24
CA GLY A 12 12.29 1.85 -2.20
C GLY A 12 11.09 2.53 -1.54
N GLY A 13 10.04 1.80 -1.17
CA GLY A 13 8.88 2.33 -0.47
C GLY A 13 9.21 2.84 0.95
N PRO A 14 8.50 3.87 1.44
CA PRO A 14 8.82 4.50 2.72
C PRO A 14 8.32 3.68 3.92
N LEU A 15 9.19 3.47 4.90
CA LEU A 15 8.82 3.07 6.25
C LEU A 15 8.81 4.32 7.14
N VAL A 16 7.61 4.73 7.55
CA VAL A 16 7.40 5.93 8.38
C VAL A 16 6.91 5.57 9.78
N CYS A 17 7.39 6.32 10.78
CA CYS A 17 6.93 6.24 12.17
C CYS A 17 6.37 7.58 12.61
N ASP A 18 5.28 7.55 13.38
CA ASP A 18 4.76 8.72 14.07
C ASP A 18 5.57 8.94 15.36
N LEU A 19 6.34 10.02 15.38
CA LEU A 19 7.24 10.41 16.46
C LEU A 19 6.96 11.86 16.81
N THR A 20 6.51 12.12 18.03
CA THR A 20 6.34 13.48 18.58
C THR A 20 5.53 14.41 17.65
N ASP A 21 4.32 13.98 17.28
CA ASP A 21 3.40 14.70 16.37
C ASP A 21 3.96 14.94 14.95
N ALA A 22 4.92 14.12 14.51
CA ALA A 22 5.49 14.19 13.17
C ALA A 22 5.69 12.80 12.57
N TRP A 23 5.39 12.68 11.27
CA TRP A 23 5.71 11.49 10.50
C TRP A 23 7.17 11.55 10.05
N VAL A 24 7.98 10.63 10.57
CA VAL A 24 9.42 10.55 10.29
C VAL A 24 9.69 9.35 9.41
N LEU A 25 10.43 9.57 8.32
CA LEU A 25 10.95 8.48 7.48
C LEU A 25 12.11 7.80 8.19
N VAL A 26 11.93 6.55 8.59
CA VAL A 26 12.93 5.78 9.34
C VAL A 26 13.61 4.71 8.47
N GLY A 27 12.98 4.31 7.37
CA GLY A 27 13.53 3.29 6.50
C GLY A 27 13.01 3.31 5.07
N LEU A 28 13.71 2.61 4.20
CA LEU A 28 13.28 2.29 2.84
C LEU A 28 13.15 0.78 2.71
N ALA A 29 12.04 0.28 2.18
CA ALA A 29 11.87 -1.14 1.91
C ALA A 29 12.99 -1.64 0.99
N SER A 30 13.70 -2.69 1.41
CA SER A 30 14.83 -3.22 0.68
C SER A 30 14.44 -4.55 0.03
N TRP A 31 14.26 -5.57 0.86
CA TRP A 31 13.88 -6.90 0.42
C TRP A 31 13.20 -7.68 1.56
N GLY A 32 12.51 -8.73 1.17
CA GLY A 32 11.88 -9.71 2.07
C GLY A 32 11.65 -11.00 1.29
N LEU A 33 11.61 -12.13 1.99
CA LEU A 33 11.19 -13.39 1.39
C LEU A 33 9.65 -13.44 1.36
N ASP A 34 9.10 -14.20 0.41
CA ASP A 34 7.68 -14.24 0.04
C ASP A 34 6.69 -13.96 1.18
N CYS A 35 5.66 -13.16 0.86
CA CYS A 35 4.58 -12.63 1.72
C CYS A 35 3.71 -13.69 2.43
N ARG A 36 4.11 -14.97 2.40
CA ARG A 36 3.37 -16.12 2.94
C ARG A 36 4.11 -16.85 4.07
N HIS A 37 5.31 -16.39 4.45
CA HIS A 37 6.11 -17.03 5.50
C HIS A 37 6.37 -16.06 6.66
N PRO A 38 5.54 -16.09 7.72
CA PRO A 38 5.61 -15.13 8.84
C PRO A 38 6.89 -15.22 9.68
N ILE A 39 7.79 -16.15 9.37
CA ILE A 39 9.05 -16.40 10.10
C ILE A 39 10.19 -15.55 9.53
N TYR A 40 10.07 -15.05 8.29
CA TYR A 40 11.12 -14.23 7.68
C TYR A 40 10.85 -12.73 7.90
N PRO A 41 11.79 -11.99 8.51
CA PRO A 41 11.63 -10.57 8.71
C PRO A 41 11.75 -9.82 7.38
N SER A 42 10.96 -8.75 7.22
CA SER A 42 11.20 -7.78 6.16
C SER A 42 12.40 -6.90 6.52
N ILE A 43 13.26 -6.66 5.54
CA ILE A 43 14.50 -5.91 5.71
C ILE A 43 14.36 -4.53 5.08
N PHE A 44 14.71 -3.51 5.86
CA PHE A 44 14.64 -2.10 5.47
C PHE A 44 16.04 -1.48 5.56
N THR A 45 16.34 -0.58 4.63
CA THR A 45 17.52 0.30 4.71
C THR A 45 17.29 1.32 5.83
N ASN A 46 18.25 1.45 6.74
CA ASN A 46 18.19 2.44 7.83
C ASN A 46 18.50 3.83 7.29
N VAL A 47 17.48 4.69 7.18
CA VAL A 47 17.63 6.05 6.60
C VAL A 47 18.54 6.93 7.45
N SER A 48 18.51 6.80 8.78
CA SER A 48 19.34 7.59 9.68
C SER A 48 20.84 7.39 9.45
N TYR A 49 21.25 6.22 8.97
CA TYR A 49 22.66 5.94 8.64
C TYR A 49 23.15 6.75 7.43
N PHE A 50 22.26 7.14 6.53
CA PHE A 50 22.60 7.79 5.26
C PHE A 50 22.34 9.31 5.24
N ILE A 51 21.98 9.92 6.38
CA ILE A 51 21.64 11.35 6.45
C ILE A 51 22.77 12.24 5.92
N ASP A 52 24.01 12.02 6.36
CA ASP A 52 25.14 12.83 5.92
C ASP A 52 25.37 12.76 4.41
N TRP A 53 25.23 11.54 3.84
CA TRP A 53 25.35 11.33 2.40
C TRP A 53 24.20 11.99 1.63
N MET A 54 22.96 11.89 2.13
CA MET A 54 21.82 12.55 1.50
C MET A 54 21.97 14.07 1.52
N ASP A 55 22.43 14.64 2.64
CA ASP A 55 22.68 16.08 2.78
C ASP A 55 23.78 16.55 1.81
N GLU A 56 24.84 15.76 1.63
CA GLU A 56 25.89 16.04 0.66
C GLU A 56 25.32 16.03 -0.77
N ILE A 57 24.59 14.99 -1.15
CA ILE A 57 24.00 14.88 -2.49
C ILE A 57 22.98 16.00 -2.76
N GLN A 58 22.18 16.40 -1.77
CA GLN A 58 21.25 17.52 -1.90
C GLN A 58 21.96 18.85 -2.19
N ARG A 59 23.14 19.08 -1.60
CA ARG A 59 23.95 20.28 -1.87
C ARG A 59 24.63 20.24 -3.23
N LEU A 60 25.03 19.06 -3.68
CA LEU A 60 25.74 18.86 -4.95
C LEU A 60 24.79 18.76 -6.16
N THR A 61 23.51 18.50 -5.92
CA THR A 61 22.49 18.41 -6.97
C THR A 61 21.81 19.76 -7.11
N PRO A 62 22.06 20.54 -8.19
CA PRO A 62 21.27 21.74 -8.45
C PRO A 62 19.80 21.35 -8.55
N LEU A 63 18.91 22.13 -7.94
CA LEU A 63 17.48 21.94 -8.11
C LEU A 63 17.21 21.87 -9.63
N PRO A 64 16.54 20.83 -10.14
CA PRO A 64 16.23 20.78 -11.57
C PRO A 64 15.48 22.06 -11.93
N ASP A 65 15.94 22.75 -12.98
CA ASP A 65 15.22 23.90 -13.51
C ASP A 65 13.76 23.50 -13.69
N ALA A 66 12.82 24.37 -13.32
CA ALA A 66 11.39 24.06 -13.39
C ALA A 66 10.92 23.62 -14.79
N MET A 67 11.73 23.88 -15.83
CA MET A 67 11.52 23.43 -17.21
C MET A 67 12.11 22.05 -17.55
N SER A 68 12.99 21.50 -16.71
CA SER A 68 13.63 20.18 -16.85
C SER A 68 12.96 19.12 -15.98
N ALA A 69 12.26 19.52 -14.91
CA ALA A 69 11.25 18.66 -14.32
C ALA A 69 10.26 18.26 -15.42
N CYS A 70 9.87 16.98 -15.48
CA CYS A 70 8.73 16.57 -16.31
C CYS A 70 7.63 17.62 -16.10
N PRO A 71 7.08 18.23 -17.17
CA PRO A 71 6.03 19.24 -17.01
C PRO A 71 5.04 18.61 -16.06
N GLN A 72 4.91 19.18 -14.84
CA GLN A 72 4.21 18.55 -13.72
C GLN A 72 3.01 17.91 -14.36
N THR A 73 3.04 16.59 -14.52
CA THR A 73 1.85 15.89 -14.93
C THR A 73 1.01 16.22 -13.74
N GLN A 74 0.09 17.16 -13.96
CA GLN A 74 -1.10 17.31 -13.19
C GLN A 74 -1.63 15.88 -13.22
N PHE A 75 -1.18 15.05 -12.28
CA PHE A 75 -2.01 14.02 -11.73
C PHE A 75 -3.27 14.81 -11.51
N PRO A 76 -4.35 14.52 -12.25
CA PRO A 76 -5.59 15.17 -11.91
C PRO A 76 -5.66 14.97 -10.42
N HIS A 77 -5.64 16.07 -9.66
CA HIS A 77 -6.15 16.09 -8.31
C HIS A 77 -7.64 15.81 -8.51
N GLN A 78 -7.99 14.59 -8.94
CA GLN A 78 -9.11 13.89 -8.41
C GLN A 78 -8.72 13.77 -6.94
N SER A 79 -9.13 14.81 -6.21
CA SER A 79 -9.85 14.54 -4.98
C SER A 79 -10.65 13.27 -5.27
N LEU A 80 -10.29 12.18 -4.61
CA LEU A 80 -11.19 11.05 -4.48
C LEU A 80 -12.43 11.64 -3.81
N GLN A 81 -13.33 12.17 -4.64
CA GLN A 81 -14.67 12.47 -4.21
C GLN A 81 -15.18 11.12 -3.76
N ALA A 82 -15.35 10.97 -2.45
CA ALA A 82 -16.17 9.92 -1.92
C ALA A 82 -17.48 10.02 -2.69
N ALA A 83 -17.69 9.09 -3.64
CA ALA A 83 -18.92 9.02 -4.40
C ALA A 83 -20.05 8.97 -3.37
N GLY A 84 -20.98 9.90 -3.56
CA GLY A 84 -21.87 10.36 -2.52
C GLY A 84 -22.73 9.28 -1.88
N SER A 85 -23.35 9.74 -0.79
CA SER A 85 -24.47 9.18 -0.06
C SER A 85 -25.45 8.28 -0.86
N PRO A 86 -26.16 7.38 -0.15
CA PRO A 86 -26.94 6.30 -0.73
C PRO A 86 -28.18 6.82 -1.46
N GLY A 87 -28.29 6.51 -2.75
CA GLY A 87 -29.52 6.58 -3.52
C GLY A 87 -30.09 5.18 -3.76
N PRO A 88 -31.43 4.99 -3.78
CA PRO A 88 -32.05 3.68 -3.80
C PRO A 88 -32.08 3.13 -5.23
N SER A 89 -31.15 2.24 -5.54
CA SER A 89 -31.22 1.42 -6.75
C SER A 89 -31.84 0.08 -6.38
N THR A 90 -33.12 -0.06 -6.71
CA THR A 90 -33.90 -1.31 -6.70
C THR A 90 -33.22 -2.37 -7.58
N GLY A 91 -32.27 -3.10 -6.99
CA GLY A 91 -31.82 -4.40 -7.48
C GLY A 91 -32.69 -5.47 -6.83
N PHE A 92 -33.71 -5.94 -7.53
CA PHE A 92 -34.50 -7.08 -7.09
C PHE A 92 -33.63 -8.33 -7.21
N VAL A 93 -32.94 -8.71 -6.13
CA VAL A 93 -32.28 -10.02 -6.05
C VAL A 93 -33.39 -11.03 -5.82
N PRO A 94 -33.73 -11.91 -6.80
CA PRO A 94 -34.78 -12.88 -6.58
C PRO A 94 -34.37 -13.79 -5.42
N SER A 95 -35.24 -13.93 -4.43
CA SER A 95 -35.02 -14.67 -3.17
C SER A 95 -34.42 -16.08 -3.35
N GLN A 96 -34.54 -16.66 -4.55
CA GLN A 96 -34.04 -18.00 -4.89
C GLN A 96 -32.51 -18.08 -4.99
N THR A 97 -31.80 -16.98 -5.30
CA THR A 97 -30.34 -17.00 -5.44
C THR A 97 -29.63 -17.06 -4.08
N CYS A 98 -30.24 -16.49 -3.03
CA CYS A 98 -29.68 -16.51 -1.69
C CYS A 98 -29.83 -17.90 -1.03
N SER A 99 -30.95 -18.59 -1.28
CA SER A 99 -31.18 -19.94 -0.75
C SER A 99 -30.25 -20.98 -1.36
N LEU A 100 -29.98 -20.92 -2.68
CA LEU A 100 -29.06 -21.86 -3.33
C LEU A 100 -27.62 -21.72 -2.84
N LEU A 101 -27.16 -20.50 -2.55
CA LEU A 101 -25.81 -20.28 -2.03
C LEU A 101 -25.64 -20.89 -0.62
N LEU A 102 -26.67 -20.75 0.24
CA LEU A 102 -26.68 -21.36 1.56
C LEU A 102 -26.68 -22.90 1.48
N PHE A 103 -27.43 -23.50 0.55
CA PHE A 103 -27.39 -24.96 0.34
C PHE A 103 -26.03 -25.47 -0.16
N LEU A 104 -25.34 -24.72 -1.02
CA LEU A 104 -23.99 -25.08 -1.48
C LEU A 104 -22.92 -24.90 -0.40
N LEU A 105 -23.11 -23.94 0.51
CA LEU A 105 -22.22 -23.71 1.65
C LEU A 105 -22.43 -24.70 2.81
N GLN A 106 -23.60 -25.35 2.89
CA GLN A 106 -23.93 -26.34 3.92
C GLN A 106 -23.79 -27.81 3.47
N ALA A 107 -23.32 -28.06 2.24
CA ALA A 107 -23.01 -29.41 1.80
C ALA A 107 -21.87 -29.99 2.68
N PRO A 108 -22.11 -31.08 3.42
CA PRO A 108 -21.09 -31.67 4.27
C PRO A 108 -19.95 -32.18 3.39
N ARG A 109 -18.72 -31.71 3.65
CA ARG A 109 -17.49 -32.37 3.21
C ARG A 109 -17.45 -33.76 3.85
N GLN A 110 -18.00 -34.75 3.17
CA GLN A 110 -17.83 -36.16 3.49
C GLN A 110 -17.56 -36.89 2.17
N ALA A 111 -16.57 -37.78 2.21
CA ALA A 111 -16.13 -38.69 1.15
C ALA A 111 -15.23 -38.12 0.05
N LEU A 112 -13.94 -38.01 0.36
CA LEU A 112 -12.90 -38.56 -0.50
C LEU A 112 -11.97 -39.37 0.42
N TRP A 113 -12.05 -40.69 0.27
CA TRP A 113 -11.12 -41.66 0.84
C TRP A 113 -9.80 -41.62 0.06
#